data_AF-A0A2E9GL15-F1
#
_entry.id   AF-A0A2E9GL15-F1
#
_cell.length_a   1.000
_cell.length_b   1.000
_cell.length_c   1.000
_cell.angle_alpha   90.00
_cell.angle_beta   90.00
_cell.angle_gamma   90.00
#
_symmetry.space_group_name_H-M   'P 1'
#
loop_
_entity.id
_entity.type
_entity.pdbx_description
1 polymer ?
#
loop_
_entity_poly.entity_id
_entity_poly.type
_entity_poly.pdbx_seq_one_letter_code
_entity_poly.pdbx_strand_id
1 'polypeptide(L)' 'MKYNDEHFNSIRNIIDSKLISQIGEIILDSIKKNNKILICGNGGSASDSNHISAEFVGKFE' A
#
# COMPACT_ATOMS: atom_id res chain seq x y z
N MET A 1 -23.20 -16.98 1.39
CA MET A 1 -22.46 -17.32 0.16
C MET A 1 -22.13 -16.10 -0.71
N LYS A 2 -23.05 -15.15 -0.96
CA LYS A 2 -22.79 -13.92 -1.75
C LYS A 2 -21.54 -13.09 -1.35
N TYR A 3 -21.28 -12.92 -0.06
CA TYR A 3 -20.13 -12.14 0.45
C TYR A 3 -18.77 -12.72 0.05
N ASN A 4 -18.65 -14.04 -0.05
CA ASN A 4 -17.39 -14.66 -0.44
C ASN A 4 -17.10 -14.38 -1.92
N ASP A 5 -18.11 -14.44 -2.78
CA ASP A 5 -17.96 -14.20 -4.22
C ASP A 5 -17.55 -12.76 -4.54
N GLU A 6 -18.09 -11.77 -3.81
CA GLU A 6 -17.69 -10.35 -3.94
C GLU A 6 -16.24 -10.10 -3.50
N HIS A 7 -15.81 -10.73 -2.41
CA HIS A 7 -14.43 -10.63 -1.95
C HIS A 7 -13.46 -11.25 -2.97
N PHE A 8 -13.78 -12.44 -3.49
CA PHE A 8 -12.97 -13.10 -4.52
C PHE A 8 -12.89 -12.30 -5.83
N ASN A 9 -13.99 -11.68 -6.26
CA ASN A 9 -14.00 -10.83 -7.45
C ASN A 9 -13.16 -9.55 -7.26
N SER A 10 -13.22 -8.95 -6.07
CA SER A 10 -12.42 -7.77 -5.73
C SER A 10 -10.92 -8.11 -5.76
N ILE A 11 -10.53 -9.26 -5.21
CA ILE A 11 -9.14 -9.74 -5.24
C ILE A 11 -8.69 -10.00 -6.68
N ARG A 12 -9.49 -10.69 -7.52
CA ARG A 12 -9.14 -10.96 -8.91
C ARG A 12 -8.82 -9.70 -9.72
N ASN A 13 -9.53 -8.61 -9.45
CA ASN A 13 -9.28 -7.33 -10.12
C ASN A 13 -7.94 -6.67 -9.70
N ILE A 14 -7.36 -7.08 -8.56
CA ILE A 14 -6.12 -6.51 -8.01
C ILE A 14 -4.89 -7.31 -8.42
N ILE A 15 -5.02 -8.64 -8.63
CA ILE A 15 -3.89 -9.56 -8.89
C ILE A 15 -3.05 -9.18 -10.11
N ASP A 16 -3.62 -8.48 -11.11
CA ASP A 16 -2.91 -8.08 -12.35
C ASP A 16 -2.74 -6.55 -12.46
N SER A 17 -2.57 -5.89 -11.32
CA SER A 17 -2.50 -4.43 -11.29
C SER A 17 -1.08 -3.94 -11.55
N LYS A 18 -0.76 -3.69 -12.84
CA LYS A 18 0.45 -2.94 -13.26
C LYS A 18 0.67 -1.65 -12.45
N LEU A 19 -0.42 -1.06 -11.96
CA LEU A 19 -0.40 0.13 -11.12
C LEU A 19 0.38 -0.07 -9.80
N ILE A 20 0.29 -1.25 -9.17
CA ILE A 20 1.03 -1.52 -7.91
C ILE A 20 2.54 -1.48 -8.17
N SER A 21 3.00 -2.11 -9.26
CA SER A 21 4.42 -2.08 -9.65
C SER A 21 4.90 -0.65 -9.91
N GLN A 22 4.09 0.15 -10.64
CA GLN A 22 4.42 1.54 -10.93
C GLN A 22 4.49 2.41 -9.67
N ILE A 23 3.59 2.21 -8.71
CA ILE A 23 3.65 2.89 -7.40
C ILE A 23 4.95 2.54 -6.68
N GLY A 24 5.35 1.26 -6.70
CA GLY A 24 6.62 0.80 -6.13
C GLY A 24 7.83 1.50 -6.74
N GLU A 25 7.88 1.62 -8.07
CA GLU A 25 8.96 2.34 -8.78
C GLU A 25 9.01 3.83 -8.39
N ILE A 26 7.86 4.50 -8.31
CA ILE A 26 7.76 5.92 -7.91
C ILE A 26 8.27 6.12 -6.47
N ILE A 27 7.86 5.24 -5.55
CA ILE A 27 8.30 5.28 -4.15
C ILE A 27 9.83 5.07 -4.08
N LEU A 28 10.35 4.08 -4.79
CA LEU A 28 11.79 3.79 -4.83
C LEU A 28 12.60 4.99 -5.35
N ASP A 29 12.16 5.60 -6.44
CA ASP A 29 12.83 6.76 -7.02
C ASP A 29 12.78 7.98 -6.10
N SER A 30 11.67 8.17 -5.38
CA SER A 30 11.55 9.23 -4.37
C SER A 30 12.57 9.03 -3.24
N ILE A 31 12.66 7.81 -2.70
CA ILE A 31 13.60 7.48 -1.63
C ILE A 31 15.06 7.63 -2.09
N LYS A 32 15.40 7.19 -3.31
CA LYS A 32 16.74 7.37 -3.90
C LYS A 32 17.15 8.83 -4.03
N LYS A 33 16.18 9.73 -4.22
CA LYS A 33 16.37 11.19 -4.26
C LYS A 33 16.38 11.84 -2.87
N ASN A 34 16.45 11.04 -1.81
CA ASN A 34 16.45 11.47 -0.41
C ASN A 34 15.18 12.24 0.00
N ASN A 35 14.06 11.98 -0.69
CA ASN A 35 12.76 12.53 -0.34
C ASN A 35 12.07 11.67 0.73
N LYS A 36 10.96 12.18 1.25
CA LYS A 36 10.12 11.50 2.25
C LYS A 36 8.84 10.99 1.62
N ILE A 37 8.32 9.89 2.15
CA ILE A 37 6.98 9.40 1.85
C ILE A 37 6.07 9.81 3.02
N LEU A 38 4.95 10.46 2.71
CA LEU A 38 3.92 10.83 3.68
C LEU A 38 2.67 10.01 3.37
N ILE A 39 2.17 9.27 4.35
CA ILE A 39 0.99 8.42 4.22
C ILE A 39 -0.05 8.91 5.22
N CYS A 40 -1.29 9.11 4.76
CA CYS A 40 -2.38 9.58 5.60
C CYS A 40 -3.71 8.92 5.22
N GLY A 41 -4.60 8.80 6.20
CA GLY A 41 -5.91 8.20 6.06
C GLY A 41 -6.80 8.54 7.26
N ASN A 42 -8.10 8.29 7.12
CA ASN A 42 -9.12 8.51 8.16
C ASN A 42 -9.80 7.18 8.53
N GLY A 43 -10.21 7.02 9.79
CA GLY A 43 -10.88 5.79 10.25
C GLY A 43 -10.02 4.55 10.02
N GLY A 44 -10.58 3.50 9.41
CA GLY A 44 -9.85 2.25 9.11
C GLY A 44 -8.57 2.48 8.29
N SER A 45 -8.61 3.37 7.31
CA SER A 45 -7.43 3.71 6.48
C SER A 45 -6.31 4.42 7.25
N ALA A 46 -6.59 4.99 8.42
CA ALA A 46 -5.55 5.50 9.31
C ALA A 46 -4.72 4.35 9.91
N SER A 47 -5.36 3.23 10.22
CA SER A 47 -4.69 2.01 10.68
C SER A 47 -3.78 1.45 9.57
N ASP A 48 -4.28 1.38 8.34
CA ASP A 48 -3.48 0.95 7.19
C ASP A 48 -2.30 1.90 6.93
N SER A 49 -2.54 3.21 7.00
CA SER A 49 -1.48 4.23 6.85
C SER A 49 -0.37 4.07 7.88
N ASN A 50 -0.75 3.82 9.14
CA ASN A 50 0.20 3.58 10.23
C ASN A 50 0.97 2.27 10.03
N HIS A 51 0.28 1.20 9.63
CA HIS A 51 0.92 -0.09 9.38
C HIS A 51 1.97 0.02 8.28
N ILE A 52 1.62 0.59 7.12
CA ILE A 52 2.55 0.77 6.00
C ILE A 52 3.71 1.69 6.42
N SER A 53 3.44 2.77 7.14
CA SER A 53 4.50 3.67 7.64
C SER A 53 5.48 2.95 8.56
N ALA A 54 4.97 2.07 9.44
CA ALA A 54 5.79 1.26 10.34
C ALA A 54 6.68 0.28 9.58
N GLU A 55 6.17 -0.36 8.53
CA GLU A 55 6.98 -1.26 7.67
C GLU A 55 8.13 -0.50 6.98
N PHE A 56 7.91 0.74 6.54
CA PHE A 56 8.96 1.55 5.91
C PHE A 56 10.06 1.99 6.89
N VAL A 57 9.72 2.27 8.15
CA VAL A 57 10.68 2.75 9.16
C VAL A 57 11.24 1.61 10.04
N GLY A 58 10.63 0.43 10.03
CA GLY A 58 10.90 -0.71 10.91
C GLY A 58 12.25 -1.42 10.74
N LYS A 59 13.21 -0.83 10.02
CA LYS A 59 14.62 -1.27 10.03
C LYS A 59 15.44 -0.68 11.19
N PHE A 60 14.81 0.05 12.10
CA PHE A 60 15.41 0.51 13.36
C PHE A 60 14.81 -0.27 14.54
N GLU A 61 15.12 -1.57 14.61
CA GLU A 61 15.21 -2.30 15.88
C GLU A 61 16.69 -2.51 16.22
#